data_AF-A0A534IJ78-F1
#
_entry.id   AF-A0A534IJ78-F1
#
_cell.length_a   1.000
_cell.length_b   1.000
_cell.length_c   1.000
_cell.angle_alpha   90.00
_cell.angle_beta   90.00
_cell.angle_gamma   90.00
#
_symmetry.space_group_name_H-M   'P 1'
#
loop_
_entity.id
_entity.type
_entity.pdbx_description
1 polymer ?
#
loop_
_entity_poly.entity_id
_entity_poly.type
_entity_poly.pdbx_seq_one_letter_code
_entity_poly.pdbx_strand_id
1 'polypeptide(L)'
;MPPPPPKKGLKATVHKVFILDAQGGYAGEYSPDEGCMVEFGQFLAAVPKDGLADGQTIFLAEWRATAINGDRMSLVVISKGQLGPEEVGWAKAALVAAEAQLTQPVTDETPVSLPGPDKAVMENLASALQKREAAVAEREQTTKDAEARSVTAWNDYRQQFENELATLRQRMAEAEKERDLVARELEAERGRMRAETQTIAQPAKIPLTPAPPQVDPKVDAMRAQTEKDRKYLQKYALDLLAREEKAQQLELASEAVHEKLVAAEKEIESLRVKLAEAITQASKPTPEMDAQRRELDMRVRILQDKAMDLLAREEKLRERETKLRELMKQIS
;
A
#
# COMPACT_ATOMS: atom_id res chain seq x y z
N MET A 1 -10.04 -23.38 -8.27
CA MET A 1 -10.72 -22.08 -8.13
C MET A 1 -10.11 -21.35 -6.94
N PRO A 2 -9.37 -20.25 -7.13
CA PRO A 2 -8.97 -19.40 -6.01
C PRO A 2 -10.22 -18.73 -5.41
N PRO A 3 -10.27 -18.48 -4.09
CA PRO A 3 -11.41 -17.83 -3.47
C PRO A 3 -11.58 -16.41 -4.03
N PRO A 4 -12.82 -15.94 -4.25
CA PRO A 4 -13.05 -14.57 -4.72
C PRO A 4 -12.48 -13.56 -3.70
N PRO A 5 -11.91 -12.45 -4.18
CA PRO A 5 -11.38 -11.42 -3.29
C PRO A 5 -12.51 -10.87 -2.40
N PRO A 6 -12.23 -10.57 -1.12
CA PRO A 6 -13.25 -10.06 -0.21
C PRO A 6 -13.85 -8.77 -0.79
N LYS A 7 -15.18 -8.74 -0.91
CA LYS A 7 -15.92 -7.55 -1.32
C LYS A 7 -15.51 -6.40 -0.41
N LYS A 8 -15.04 -5.30 -1.00
CA LYS A 8 -14.69 -4.05 -0.27
C LYS A 8 -15.82 -3.76 0.72
N GLY A 9 -15.52 -3.93 2.00
CA GLY A 9 -16.49 -3.74 3.08
C GLY A 9 -16.99 -2.30 3.07
N LEU A 10 -18.26 -2.11 3.40
CA LEU A 10 -18.78 -0.81 3.80
C LEU A 10 -17.83 -0.22 4.85
N LYS A 11 -17.31 0.99 4.62
CA LYS A 11 -16.48 1.70 5.58
C LYS A 11 -17.21 1.72 6.93
N ALA A 12 -16.52 1.33 8.00
CA ALA A 12 -17.12 1.31 9.32
C ALA A 12 -17.48 2.74 9.74
N THR A 13 -18.73 2.96 10.14
CA THR A 13 -19.15 4.21 10.77
C THR A 13 -19.18 3.99 12.27
N VAL A 14 -18.43 4.80 13.03
CA VAL A 14 -18.42 4.78 14.49
C VAL A 14 -19.60 5.59 14.99
N HIS A 15 -20.43 5.00 15.85
CA HIS A 15 -21.62 5.67 16.37
C HIS A 15 -21.58 5.90 17.88
N LYS A 16 -20.94 5.01 18.64
CA LYS A 16 -20.78 5.18 20.09
C LYS A 16 -19.48 4.53 20.55
N VAL A 17 -18.85 5.08 21.57
CA VAL A 17 -17.66 4.52 22.20
C VAL A 17 -17.90 4.46 23.71
N PHE A 18 -17.80 3.28 24.30
CA PHE A 18 -17.76 3.15 25.76
C PHE A 18 -16.32 3.21 26.23
N ILE A 19 -16.09 3.97 27.29
CA ILE A 19 -14.80 4.11 27.95
C ILE A 19 -14.86 3.28 29.23
N LEU A 20 -13.93 2.35 29.36
CA LEU A 20 -13.81 1.46 30.51
C LEU A 20 -12.54 1.77 31.28
N ASP A 21 -12.61 1.63 32.60
CA ASP A 21 -11.45 1.71 33.49
C ASP A 21 -10.56 0.45 33.39
N ALA A 22 -9.46 0.45 34.15
CA ALA A 22 -8.50 -0.67 34.20
C ALA A 22 -9.10 -2.00 34.68
N GLN A 23 -10.27 -1.98 35.32
CA GLN A 23 -10.98 -3.15 35.83
C GLN A 23 -12.15 -3.57 34.91
N GLY A 24 -12.34 -2.89 33.78
CA GLY A 24 -13.47 -3.12 32.88
C GLY A 24 -14.78 -2.48 33.39
N GLY A 25 -14.70 -1.63 34.41
CA GLY A 25 -15.80 -0.82 34.91
C GLY A 25 -16.13 0.33 33.96
N TYR A 26 -17.40 0.73 33.92
CA TYR A 26 -17.85 1.82 33.08
C TYR A 26 -17.31 3.17 33.58
N ALA A 27 -16.46 3.83 32.79
CA ALA A 27 -15.90 5.14 33.10
C ALA A 27 -16.63 6.28 32.36
N GLY A 28 -17.25 6.00 31.22
CA GLY A 28 -18.06 6.97 30.47
C GLY A 28 -18.44 6.50 29.08
N GLU A 29 -19.15 7.35 28.35
CA GLU A 29 -19.48 7.12 26.94
C GLU A 29 -19.28 8.37 26.11
N TYR A 30 -18.90 8.17 24.85
CA TYR A 30 -18.80 9.21 23.84
C TYR A 30 -19.67 8.79 22.65
N SER A 31 -20.73 9.56 22.37
CA SER A 31 -21.65 9.31 21.27
C SER A 31 -21.50 10.40 20.20
N PRO A 32 -20.69 10.17 19.15
CA PRO A 32 -20.61 11.10 18.01
C PRO A 32 -21.90 11.16 17.19
N ASP A 33 -22.77 10.14 17.28
CA ASP A 33 -24.08 10.09 16.64
C ASP A 33 -25.15 9.63 17.64
N GLU A 34 -26.15 10.49 17.89
CA GLU A 34 -27.25 10.24 18.83
C GLU A 34 -28.21 9.13 18.36
N GLY A 35 -28.08 8.66 17.11
CA GLY A 35 -28.89 7.56 16.57
C GLY A 35 -28.59 6.16 17.13
N CYS A 36 -27.57 5.99 17.98
CA CYS A 36 -27.18 4.70 18.54
C CYS A 36 -27.79 4.46 19.92
N MET A 37 -28.81 3.58 19.98
CA MET A 37 -29.51 3.19 21.22
C MET A 37 -28.84 2.02 21.97
N VAL A 38 -27.58 1.68 21.65
CA VAL A 38 -26.87 0.62 22.38
C VAL A 38 -26.49 1.16 23.76
N GLU A 39 -26.97 0.47 24.79
CA GLU A 39 -26.62 0.74 26.18
C GLU A 39 -25.49 -0.17 26.67
N PHE A 40 -24.72 0.30 27.63
CA PHE A 40 -23.61 -0.47 28.20
C PHE A 40 -24.07 -1.82 28.80
N GLY A 41 -25.28 -1.87 29.37
CA GLY A 41 -25.87 -3.12 29.88
C GLY A 41 -26.14 -4.16 28.79
N GLN A 42 -26.50 -3.74 27.57
CA GLN A 42 -26.70 -4.64 26.43
C GLN A 42 -25.36 -5.19 25.93
N PHE A 43 -24.31 -4.35 25.93
CA PHE A 43 -22.96 -4.79 25.65
C PHE A 43 -22.51 -5.85 26.67
N LEU A 44 -22.58 -5.55 27.98
CA LEU A 44 -22.18 -6.48 29.04
C LEU A 44 -22.90 -7.83 28.97
N ALA A 45 -24.18 -7.84 28.61
CA ALA A 45 -24.96 -9.08 28.45
C ALA A 45 -24.46 -9.97 27.30
N ALA A 46 -23.81 -9.38 26.29
CA ALA A 46 -23.27 -10.08 25.13
C ALA A 46 -21.77 -10.40 25.25
N VAL A 47 -21.09 -9.86 26.26
CA VAL A 47 -19.67 -10.13 26.55
C VAL A 47 -19.51 -11.55 27.11
N PRO A 48 -18.61 -12.38 26.54
CA PRO A 48 -18.26 -13.68 27.10
C PRO A 48 -17.73 -13.55 28.54
N LYS A 49 -17.96 -14.57 29.37
CA LYS A 49 -17.48 -14.59 30.77
C LYS A 49 -15.96 -14.48 30.90
N ASP A 50 -15.23 -14.85 29.87
CA ASP A 50 -13.76 -14.78 29.79
C ASP A 50 -13.24 -13.39 29.33
N GLY A 51 -14.14 -12.44 29.04
CA GLY A 51 -13.81 -11.10 28.55
C GLY A 51 -13.64 -11.03 27.02
N LEU A 52 -13.34 -9.83 26.52
CA LEU A 52 -12.95 -9.62 25.12
C LEU A 52 -11.44 -9.38 25.02
N ALA A 53 -10.80 -10.08 24.09
CA ALA A 53 -9.44 -9.81 23.69
C ALA A 53 -9.34 -8.53 22.85
N ASP A 54 -8.14 -7.97 22.77
CA ASP A 54 -7.86 -6.75 21.99
C ASP A 54 -8.14 -6.96 20.49
N GLY A 55 -8.90 -6.05 19.89
CA GLY A 55 -9.38 -6.14 18.51
C GLY A 55 -10.53 -7.13 18.29
N GLN A 56 -11.00 -7.82 19.33
CA GLN A 56 -12.12 -8.74 19.22
C GLN A 56 -13.43 -7.96 19.02
N THR A 57 -14.27 -8.45 18.12
CA THR A 57 -15.56 -7.83 17.81
C THR A 57 -16.70 -8.78 18.16
N ILE A 58 -17.69 -8.28 18.90
CA ILE A 58 -18.97 -8.95 19.15
C ILE A 58 -20.09 -8.27 18.38
N PHE A 59 -21.14 -9.03 18.11
CA PHE A 59 -22.27 -8.57 17.31
C PHE A 59 -23.48 -8.30 18.21
N LEU A 60 -23.96 -7.05 18.18
CA LEU A 60 -25.10 -6.53 18.93
C LEU A 60 -26.23 -6.16 17.95
N ALA A 61 -26.95 -7.17 17.46
CA ALA A 61 -28.07 -7.03 16.50
C ALA A 61 -27.69 -6.39 15.14
N GLU A 62 -27.73 -5.07 15.00
CA GLU A 62 -27.28 -4.38 13.77
C GLU A 62 -25.91 -3.69 13.95
N TRP A 63 -25.40 -3.71 15.18
CA TRP A 63 -24.19 -3.02 15.61
C TRP A 63 -23.06 -4.01 15.89
N ARG A 64 -21.82 -3.55 15.76
CA ARG A 64 -20.62 -4.31 16.10
C ARG A 64 -19.88 -3.58 17.20
N ALA A 65 -19.57 -4.27 18.29
CA ALA A 65 -18.78 -3.75 19.39
C ALA A 65 -17.37 -4.34 19.33
N THR A 66 -16.37 -3.50 19.08
CA THR A 66 -14.97 -3.90 19.01
C THR A 66 -14.24 -3.40 20.25
N ALA A 67 -13.64 -4.32 21.01
CA ALA A 67 -12.84 -3.97 22.17
C ALA A 67 -11.42 -3.58 21.76
N ILE A 68 -10.92 -2.49 22.32
CA ILE A 68 -9.57 -1.98 22.15
C ILE A 68 -9.01 -1.75 23.54
N ASN A 69 -8.06 -2.59 23.93
CA ASN A 69 -7.56 -2.61 25.30
C ASN A 69 -6.25 -1.80 25.39
N GLY A 70 -6.20 -0.84 26.31
CA GLY A 70 -4.99 -0.11 26.72
C GLY A 70 -4.43 -0.63 28.04
N ASP A 71 -3.41 0.05 28.56
CA ASP A 71 -2.75 -0.37 29.81
C ASP A 71 -3.54 0.05 31.06
N ARG A 72 -4.33 1.13 30.96
CA ARG A 72 -5.09 1.73 32.08
C ARG A 72 -6.56 1.93 31.80
N MET A 73 -6.94 2.01 30.53
CA MET A 73 -8.32 2.15 30.10
C MET A 73 -8.55 1.32 28.84
N SER A 74 -9.80 0.90 28.64
CA SER A 74 -10.19 0.16 27.45
C SER A 74 -11.33 0.89 26.75
N LEU A 75 -11.34 0.84 25.42
CA LEU A 75 -12.38 1.44 24.60
C LEU A 75 -13.20 0.32 23.95
N VAL A 76 -14.52 0.46 23.98
CA VAL A 76 -15.42 -0.41 23.21
C VAL A 76 -16.09 0.44 22.16
N VAL A 77 -15.71 0.20 20.91
CA VAL A 77 -16.19 0.97 19.75
C VAL A 77 -17.42 0.29 19.15
N ILE A 78 -18.56 0.97 19.18
CA ILE A 78 -19.81 0.56 18.54
C ILE A 78 -19.87 1.15 17.14
N SER A 79 -19.90 0.27 16.14
CA SER A 79 -19.86 0.64 14.73
C SER A 79 -20.87 -0.12 13.88
N LYS A 80 -21.26 0.49 12.76
CA LYS A 80 -21.95 -0.17 11.64
C LYS A 80 -20.92 -0.49 10.56
N GLY A 81 -20.66 -1.77 10.33
CA GLY A 81 -19.59 -2.24 9.44
C GLY A 81 -18.41 -2.84 10.22
N GLN A 82 -17.45 -3.42 9.49
CA GLN A 82 -16.28 -4.04 10.12
C GLN A 82 -15.14 -3.03 10.20
N LEU A 83 -14.69 -2.73 11.42
CA LEU A 83 -13.48 -1.95 11.64
C LEU A 83 -12.28 -2.64 11.01
N GLY A 84 -11.56 -1.92 10.15
CA GLY A 84 -10.35 -2.38 9.52
C GLY A 84 -9.17 -2.39 10.49
N PRO A 85 -8.08 -3.14 10.18
CA PRO A 85 -6.90 -3.19 11.04
C PRO A 85 -6.22 -1.82 11.21
N GLU A 86 -6.31 -0.95 10.19
CA GLU A 86 -5.78 0.42 10.28
C GLU A 86 -6.59 1.28 11.25
N GLU A 87 -7.91 1.18 11.23
CA GLU A 87 -8.81 1.96 12.10
C GLU A 87 -8.62 1.54 13.57
N VAL A 88 -8.50 0.23 13.82
CA VAL A 88 -8.15 -0.32 15.14
C VAL A 88 -6.77 0.16 15.58
N GLY A 89 -5.79 0.18 14.66
CA GLY A 89 -4.45 0.69 14.93
C GLY A 89 -4.43 2.16 15.33
N TRP A 90 -5.18 3.01 14.61
CA TRP A 90 -5.34 4.42 14.95
C TRP A 90 -6.03 4.64 16.29
N ALA A 91 -7.12 3.92 16.55
CA ALA A 91 -7.83 4.02 17.83
C ALA A 91 -6.95 3.58 19.00
N LYS A 92 -6.12 2.53 18.82
CA LYS A 92 -5.15 2.11 19.82
C LYS A 92 -4.03 3.14 20.03
N ALA A 93 -3.49 3.72 18.96
CA ALA A 93 -2.49 4.78 19.07
C ALA A 93 -3.05 6.01 19.80
N ALA A 94 -4.30 6.39 19.51
CA ALA A 94 -5.00 7.47 20.18
C ALA A 94 -5.22 7.17 21.67
N LEU A 95 -5.60 5.93 22.01
CA LEU A 95 -5.77 5.47 23.39
C LEU A 95 -4.45 5.58 24.17
N VAL A 96 -3.35 5.08 23.62
CA VAL A 96 -2.02 5.17 24.23
C VAL A 96 -1.58 6.63 24.39
N ALA A 97 -1.86 7.48 23.41
CA ALA A 97 -1.56 8.92 23.51
C ALA A 97 -2.39 9.61 24.61
N ALA A 98 -3.68 9.27 24.74
CA ALA A 98 -4.55 9.79 25.78
C ALA A 98 -4.11 9.31 27.18
N GLU A 99 -3.75 8.04 27.33
CA GLU A 99 -3.18 7.49 28.56
C GLU A 99 -1.88 8.21 28.95
N ALA A 100 -1.01 8.52 27.98
CA ALA A 100 0.21 9.28 28.23
C ALA A 100 -0.06 10.71 28.71
N GLN A 101 -1.11 11.37 28.20
CA GLN A 101 -1.52 12.71 28.64
C GLN A 101 -2.15 12.71 30.03
N LEU A 102 -2.95 11.69 30.36
CA LEU A 102 -3.49 11.48 31.71
C LEU A 102 -2.41 11.18 32.76
N THR A 103 -1.17 10.89 32.34
CA THR A 103 -0.02 10.66 33.22
C THR A 103 0.71 11.95 33.60
N GLN A 104 0.30 13.12 33.08
CA GLN A 104 0.77 14.40 33.61
C GLN A 104 0.13 14.64 34.98
N PRO A 105 0.91 14.87 36.05
CA PRO A 105 0.34 15.26 37.32
C PRO A 105 -0.34 16.62 37.13
N VAL A 106 -1.67 16.63 37.24
CA VAL A 106 -2.44 17.84 37.46
C VAL A 106 -1.99 18.39 38.81
N THR A 107 -1.08 19.38 38.79
CA THR A 107 -0.77 20.19 39.97
C THR A 107 -1.96 21.10 40.20
N ASP A 108 -2.96 20.59 40.93
CA ASP A 108 -4.00 21.42 41.52
C ASP A 108 -3.39 22.35 42.55
N GLU A 109 -3.75 23.62 42.43
CA GLU A 109 -3.30 24.72 43.26
C GLU A 109 -3.72 24.53 44.73
N THR A 110 -2.76 24.18 45.59
CA THR A 110 -2.80 24.51 47.02
C THR A 110 -1.42 24.99 47.46
N PRO A 111 -1.29 26.19 48.06
CA PRO A 111 0.01 26.69 48.49
C PRO A 111 0.34 26.09 49.85
N VAL A 112 1.15 25.03 49.87
CA VAL A 112 1.79 24.55 51.10
C VAL A 112 3.30 24.51 50.91
N SER A 113 3.97 25.18 51.83
CA SER A 113 5.42 25.35 51.97
C SER A 113 6.20 24.04 51.80
N LEU A 114 7.20 24.08 50.90
CA LEU A 114 8.17 23.02 50.61
C LEU A 114 8.98 22.59 51.85
N PRO A 115 9.16 21.28 52.07
CA PRO A 115 10.48 20.68 52.26
C PRO A 115 10.98 20.14 50.90
N GLY A 116 12.29 20.24 50.64
CA GLY A 116 12.89 19.82 49.37
C GLY A 116 12.60 18.34 49.02
N PRO A 117 12.64 17.96 47.73
CA PRO A 117 12.24 16.63 47.27
C PRO A 117 13.07 15.52 47.95
N ASP A 118 12.37 14.53 48.52
CA ASP A 118 12.97 13.39 49.21
C ASP A 118 13.98 12.65 48.33
N LYS A 119 15.15 12.37 48.89
CA LYS A 119 16.29 11.73 48.20
C LYS A 119 15.91 10.39 47.55
N ALA A 120 14.99 9.65 48.16
CA ALA A 120 14.47 8.38 47.63
C ALA A 120 13.61 8.57 46.36
N VAL A 121 12.91 9.69 46.22
CA VAL A 121 12.12 10.00 45.02
C VAL A 121 13.04 10.31 43.84
N MET A 122 14.13 11.05 44.09
CA MET A 122 15.14 11.35 43.07
C MET A 122 15.89 10.10 42.61
N GLU A 123 16.22 9.18 43.53
CA GLU A 123 16.89 7.92 43.20
C GLU A 123 15.98 6.95 42.42
N ASN A 124 14.69 6.89 42.78
CA ASN A 124 13.69 6.14 42.01
C ASN A 124 13.46 6.72 40.61
N LEU A 125 13.43 8.05 40.46
CA LEU A 125 13.35 8.70 39.15
C LEU A 125 14.59 8.42 38.30
N ALA A 126 15.79 8.48 38.88
CA ALA A 126 17.02 8.15 38.17
C ALA A 126 17.02 6.68 37.69
N SER A 127 16.59 5.75 38.55
CA SER A 127 16.47 4.33 38.18
C SER A 127 15.41 4.11 37.09
N ALA A 128 14.27 4.80 37.17
CA ALA A 128 13.21 4.72 36.17
C ALA A 128 13.64 5.30 34.81
N LEU A 129 14.37 6.42 34.82
CA LEU A 129 14.96 7.01 33.61
C LEU A 129 15.99 6.06 32.98
N GLN A 130 16.90 5.49 33.77
CA GLN A 130 17.89 4.55 33.27
C GLN A 130 17.26 3.28 32.67
N LYS A 131 16.19 2.75 33.28
CA LYS A 131 15.43 1.63 32.71
C LYS A 131 14.74 2.00 31.40
N ARG A 132 14.19 3.21 31.32
CA ARG A 132 13.54 3.71 30.11
C ARG A 132 14.55 3.95 28.99
N GLU A 133 15.72 4.50 29.30
CA GLU A 133 16.82 4.66 28.35
C GLU A 133 17.30 3.32 27.81
N ALA A 134 17.47 2.31 28.67
CA ALA A 134 17.81 0.96 28.24
C ALA A 134 16.74 0.34 27.33
N ALA A 135 15.45 0.50 27.67
CA ALA A 135 14.35 0.00 26.85
C ALA A 135 14.23 0.73 25.50
N VAL A 136 14.54 2.03 25.46
CA VAL A 136 14.59 2.80 24.20
C VAL A 136 15.77 2.33 23.35
N ALA A 137 16.95 2.15 23.93
CA ALA A 137 18.13 1.65 23.21
C ALA A 137 17.89 0.25 22.63
N GLU A 138 17.22 -0.64 23.37
CA GLU A 138 16.85 -1.96 22.88
C GLU A 138 15.87 -1.87 21.70
N ARG A 139 14.83 -1.03 21.81
CA ARG A 139 13.88 -0.81 20.71
C ARG A 139 14.57 -0.25 19.47
N GLU A 140 15.43 0.76 19.63
CA GLU A 140 16.21 1.32 18.53
C GLU A 140 17.12 0.29 17.85
N GLN A 141 17.70 -0.64 18.63
CA GLN A 141 18.49 -1.72 18.07
C GLN A 141 17.62 -2.70 17.29
N THR A 142 16.46 -3.08 17.83
CA THR A 142 15.53 -3.99 17.13
C THR A 142 14.99 -3.39 15.84
N THR A 143 14.73 -2.07 15.80
CA THR A 143 14.29 -1.39 14.58
C THR A 143 15.41 -1.31 13.56
N LYS A 144 16.65 -1.01 13.97
CA LYS A 144 17.82 -1.04 13.07
C LYS A 144 18.04 -2.42 12.46
N ASP A 145 17.92 -3.48 13.26
CA ASP A 145 18.07 -4.86 12.78
C ASP A 145 16.91 -5.28 11.86
N ALA A 146 15.69 -4.79 12.10
CA ALA A 146 14.55 -4.99 11.22
C ALA A 146 14.73 -4.24 9.88
N GLU A 147 15.19 -3.00 9.91
CA GLU A 147 15.51 -2.21 8.73
C GLU A 147 16.61 -2.87 7.90
N ALA A 148 17.71 -3.29 8.53
CA ALA A 148 18.78 -4.00 7.85
C ALA A 148 18.27 -5.27 7.14
N ARG A 149 17.42 -6.07 7.81
CA ARG A 149 16.79 -7.26 7.22
C ARG A 149 15.85 -6.92 6.07
N SER A 150 15.12 -5.81 6.17
CA SER A 150 14.24 -5.37 5.09
C SER A 150 15.03 -4.94 3.85
N VAL A 151 16.16 -4.25 4.03
CA VAL A 151 17.02 -3.81 2.93
C VAL A 151 17.66 -5.02 2.25
N THR A 152 18.16 -6.00 3.02
CA THR A 152 18.72 -7.23 2.43
C THR A 152 17.66 -8.01 1.68
N ALA A 153 16.46 -8.20 2.25
CA ALA A 153 15.38 -8.91 1.59
C ALA A 153 14.93 -8.22 0.29
N TRP A 154 14.91 -6.88 0.27
CA TRP A 154 14.56 -6.12 -0.92
C TRP A 154 15.63 -6.22 -2.02
N ASN A 155 16.90 -6.22 -1.64
CA ASN A 155 18.01 -6.44 -2.58
C ASN A 155 17.98 -7.86 -3.16
N ASP A 156 17.71 -8.88 -2.33
CA ASP A 156 17.58 -10.26 -2.78
C ASP A 156 16.42 -10.43 -3.76
N TYR A 157 15.27 -9.82 -3.44
CA TYR A 157 14.11 -9.80 -4.33
C TYR A 157 14.43 -9.13 -5.66
N ARG A 158 15.07 -7.95 -5.63
CA ARG A 158 15.51 -7.26 -6.84
C ARG A 158 16.44 -8.12 -7.69
N GLN A 159 17.40 -8.80 -7.06
CA GLN A 159 18.34 -9.66 -7.77
C GLN A 159 17.64 -10.88 -8.39
N GLN A 160 16.66 -11.46 -7.71
CA GLN A 160 15.83 -12.53 -8.27
C GLN A 160 15.05 -12.05 -9.51
N PHE A 161 14.43 -10.87 -9.45
CA PHE A 161 13.74 -10.27 -10.59
C PHE A 161 14.68 -9.99 -11.76
N GLU A 162 15.87 -9.46 -11.50
CA GLU A 162 16.88 -9.23 -12.54
C GLU A 162 17.33 -10.56 -13.19
N ASN A 163 17.48 -11.63 -12.42
CA ASN A 163 17.81 -12.96 -12.93
C ASN A 163 16.69 -13.59 -13.75
N GLU A 164 15.42 -13.44 -13.33
CA GLU A 164 14.26 -13.90 -14.09
C GLU A 164 14.15 -13.15 -15.43
N LEU A 165 14.33 -11.82 -15.42
CA LEU A 165 14.36 -11.00 -16.63
C LEU A 165 15.51 -11.41 -17.56
N ALA A 166 16.69 -11.69 -17.02
CA ALA A 166 17.83 -12.17 -17.81
C ALA A 166 17.51 -13.53 -18.46
N THR A 167 16.91 -14.44 -17.70
CA THR A 167 16.50 -15.77 -18.18
C THR A 167 15.44 -15.67 -19.28
N LEU A 168 14.43 -14.80 -19.12
CA LEU A 168 13.42 -14.56 -20.14
C LEU A 168 14.02 -13.95 -21.41
N ARG A 169 14.91 -12.97 -21.27
CA ARG A 169 15.63 -12.38 -22.43
C ARG A 169 16.44 -13.43 -23.18
N GLN A 170 17.12 -14.32 -22.46
CA GLN A 170 17.87 -15.40 -23.08
C GLN A 170 16.95 -16.36 -23.86
N ARG A 171 15.83 -16.78 -23.27
CA ARG A 171 14.84 -17.63 -23.97
C ARG A 171 14.26 -16.96 -25.22
N MET A 172 13.99 -15.65 -25.16
CA MET A 172 13.52 -14.89 -26.32
C MET A 172 14.59 -14.84 -27.43
N ALA A 173 15.85 -14.61 -27.07
CA ALA A 173 16.95 -14.60 -28.04
C ALA A 173 17.21 -15.99 -28.65
N GLU A 174 17.04 -17.06 -27.88
CA GLU A 174 17.11 -18.45 -28.37
C GLU A 174 15.96 -18.75 -29.34
N ALA A 175 14.72 -18.38 -28.97
CA ALA A 175 13.55 -18.54 -29.84
C ALA A 175 13.65 -17.73 -31.14
N GLU A 176 14.21 -16.52 -31.10
CA GLU A 176 14.49 -15.72 -32.30
C GLU A 176 15.50 -16.41 -33.22
N LYS A 177 16.59 -16.96 -32.67
CA LYS A 177 17.57 -17.73 -33.46
C LYS A 177 16.94 -18.98 -34.08
N GLU A 178 16.14 -19.72 -33.34
CA GLU A 178 15.42 -20.89 -33.87
C GLU A 178 14.48 -20.49 -35.00
N ARG A 179 13.71 -19.41 -34.84
CA ARG A 179 12.84 -18.88 -35.89
C ARG A 179 13.63 -18.50 -37.14
N ASP A 180 14.77 -17.85 -36.98
CA ASP A 180 15.61 -17.42 -38.11
C ASP A 180 16.27 -18.62 -38.81
N LEU A 181 16.65 -19.66 -38.08
CA LEU A 181 17.14 -20.92 -38.66
C LEU A 181 16.04 -21.61 -39.48
N VAL A 182 14.84 -21.77 -38.91
CA VAL A 182 13.69 -22.35 -39.60
C VAL A 182 13.31 -21.53 -40.84
N ALA A 183 13.36 -20.20 -40.77
CA ALA A 183 13.10 -19.33 -41.90
C ALA A 183 14.12 -19.55 -43.04
N ARG A 184 15.41 -19.67 -42.72
CA ARG A 184 16.47 -19.96 -43.70
C ARG A 184 16.32 -21.36 -44.31
N GLU A 185 15.99 -22.36 -43.50
CA GLU A 185 15.74 -23.73 -43.99
C GLU A 185 14.57 -23.77 -44.96
N LEU A 186 13.46 -23.11 -44.62
CA LEU A 186 12.28 -23.01 -45.48
C LEU A 186 12.58 -22.26 -46.78
N GLU A 187 13.39 -21.20 -46.73
CA GLU A 187 13.83 -20.47 -47.92
C GLU A 187 14.73 -21.32 -48.82
N ALA A 188 15.66 -22.09 -48.24
CA ALA A 188 16.51 -23.01 -48.97
C ALA A 188 15.69 -24.17 -49.61
N GLU A 189 14.71 -24.71 -48.90
CA GLU A 189 13.79 -25.73 -49.43
C GLU A 189 12.93 -25.17 -50.59
N ARG A 190 12.40 -23.95 -50.42
CA ARG A 190 11.69 -23.23 -51.49
C ARG A 190 12.57 -22.98 -52.71
N GLY A 191 13.85 -22.66 -52.50
CA GLY A 191 14.83 -22.50 -53.57
C GLY A 191 15.06 -23.81 -54.34
N ARG A 192 15.22 -24.93 -53.64
CA ARG A 192 15.35 -26.27 -54.25
C ARG A 192 14.11 -26.67 -55.04
N MET A 193 12.92 -26.48 -54.47
CA MET A 193 11.64 -26.72 -55.15
C MET A 193 11.52 -25.89 -56.44
N ARG A 194 11.91 -24.60 -56.41
CA ARG A 194 11.92 -23.75 -57.62
C ARG A 194 12.88 -24.28 -58.68
N ALA A 195 14.10 -24.68 -58.29
CA ALA A 195 15.08 -25.24 -59.21
C ALA A 195 14.58 -26.56 -59.85
N GLU A 196 13.98 -27.46 -59.07
CA GLU A 196 13.38 -28.70 -59.56
C GLU A 196 12.19 -28.45 -60.51
N THR A 197 11.33 -27.47 -60.21
CA THR A 197 10.24 -27.11 -61.13
C THR A 197 10.75 -26.50 -62.44
N GLN A 198 11.87 -25.76 -62.42
CA GLN A 198 12.47 -25.20 -63.64
C GLN A 198 13.15 -26.26 -64.52
N THR A 199 13.75 -27.31 -63.94
CA THR A 199 14.34 -28.40 -64.74
C THR A 199 13.27 -29.27 -65.39
N ILE A 200 12.13 -29.49 -64.73
CA ILE A 200 10.98 -30.19 -65.30
C ILE A 200 10.28 -29.36 -66.40
N ALA A 201 10.35 -28.03 -66.31
CA ALA A 201 9.73 -27.11 -67.27
C ALA A 201 10.53 -26.88 -68.57
N GLN A 202 11.72 -27.47 -68.77
CA GLN A 202 12.43 -27.37 -70.05
C GLN A 202 11.78 -28.26 -71.12
N PRO A 203 11.21 -27.70 -72.20
CA PRO A 203 10.57 -28.50 -73.23
C PRO A 203 11.64 -29.13 -74.15
N ALA A 204 11.74 -30.46 -74.15
CA ALA A 204 12.49 -31.18 -75.18
C ALA A 204 11.83 -30.98 -76.56
N LYS A 205 12.61 -30.47 -77.53
CA LYS A 205 12.19 -30.34 -78.94
C LYS A 205 11.98 -31.74 -79.54
N ILE A 206 10.76 -32.01 -80.02
CA ILE A 206 10.40 -33.23 -80.74
C ILE A 206 10.00 -32.84 -82.17
N PRO A 207 10.58 -33.44 -83.24
CA PRO A 207 10.14 -33.21 -84.61
C PRO A 207 8.80 -33.90 -84.92
N LEU A 208 7.93 -33.21 -85.67
CA LEU A 208 6.59 -33.65 -86.09
C LEU A 208 6.62 -34.61 -87.30
N THR A 209 5.74 -35.62 -87.29
CA THR A 209 5.03 -36.18 -88.47
C THR A 209 3.62 -36.65 -88.06
N PRO A 210 2.62 -36.74 -88.98
CA PRO A 210 1.20 -36.68 -88.61
C PRO A 210 0.40 -37.99 -88.68
N ALA A 211 -0.72 -38.01 -87.92
CA ALA A 211 -2.00 -38.75 -88.09
C ALA A 211 -2.31 -39.97 -87.14
N PRO A 212 -3.60 -40.21 -86.78
CA PRO A 212 -4.08 -40.64 -85.43
C PRO A 212 -4.77 -42.04 -85.42
N PRO A 213 -5.45 -42.51 -84.34
CA PRO A 213 -5.50 -42.07 -82.95
C PRO A 213 -4.99 -43.17 -82.00
N GLN A 214 -3.92 -42.89 -81.29
CA GLN A 214 -3.57 -43.60 -80.07
C GLN A 214 -3.46 -42.53 -78.98
N VAL A 215 -3.99 -42.82 -77.78
CA VAL A 215 -3.97 -41.86 -76.67
C VAL A 215 -2.51 -41.48 -76.43
N ASP A 216 -2.19 -40.24 -76.80
CA ASP A 216 -0.82 -39.76 -76.88
C ASP A 216 -0.20 -39.77 -75.47
N PRO A 217 0.97 -40.39 -75.24
CA PRO A 217 1.63 -40.39 -73.92
C PRO A 217 1.94 -38.98 -73.42
N LYS A 218 1.99 -37.98 -74.32
CA LYS A 218 2.04 -36.55 -73.98
C LYS A 218 0.78 -36.04 -73.28
N VAL A 219 -0.41 -36.53 -73.64
CA VAL A 219 -1.68 -36.11 -73.03
C VAL A 219 -1.79 -36.69 -71.62
N ASP A 220 -1.34 -37.92 -71.40
CA ASP A 220 -1.31 -38.52 -70.05
C ASP A 220 -0.23 -37.88 -69.16
N ALA A 221 0.93 -37.51 -69.72
CA ALA A 221 1.92 -36.71 -69.00
C ALA A 221 1.35 -35.33 -68.60
N MET A 222 0.58 -34.69 -69.49
CA MET A 222 -0.07 -33.41 -69.20
C MET A 222 -1.19 -33.53 -68.15
N ARG A 223 -1.94 -34.65 -68.14
CA ARG A 223 -2.89 -34.96 -67.05
C ARG A 223 -2.20 -35.20 -65.72
N ALA A 224 -1.11 -35.97 -65.70
CA ALA A 224 -0.36 -36.22 -64.47
C ALA A 224 0.24 -34.92 -63.90
N GLN A 225 0.71 -34.02 -64.78
CA GLN A 225 1.21 -32.70 -64.38
C GLN A 225 0.10 -31.81 -63.80
N THR A 226 -1.03 -31.70 -64.49
CA THR A 226 -2.19 -30.92 -64.00
C THR A 226 -2.74 -31.47 -62.69
N GLU A 227 -2.68 -32.78 -62.45
CA GLU A 227 -3.08 -33.37 -61.18
C GLU A 227 -2.09 -33.06 -60.03
N LYS A 228 -0.78 -33.00 -60.32
CA LYS A 228 0.24 -32.53 -59.37
C LYS A 228 0.07 -31.06 -59.04
N ASP A 229 -0.13 -30.22 -60.05
CA ASP A 229 -0.35 -28.79 -59.89
C ASP A 229 -1.64 -28.52 -59.09
N ARG A 230 -2.70 -29.28 -59.35
CA ARG A 230 -3.94 -29.25 -58.55
C ARG A 230 -3.66 -29.60 -57.08
N LYS A 231 -2.92 -30.67 -56.79
CA LYS A 231 -2.58 -31.06 -55.40
C LYS A 231 -1.71 -30.02 -54.72
N TYR A 232 -0.76 -29.42 -55.44
CA TYR A 232 0.08 -28.34 -54.94
C TYR A 232 -0.75 -27.09 -54.61
N LEU A 233 -1.63 -26.66 -55.52
CA LEU A 233 -2.52 -25.52 -55.30
C LEU A 233 -3.50 -25.76 -54.15
N GLN A 234 -4.03 -26.98 -53.99
CA GLN A 234 -4.86 -27.33 -52.84
C GLN A 234 -4.08 -27.25 -51.53
N LYS A 235 -2.86 -27.77 -51.47
CA LYS A 235 -2.00 -27.66 -50.28
C LYS A 235 -1.65 -26.19 -49.98
N TYR A 236 -1.34 -25.40 -51.01
CA TYR A 236 -1.03 -23.98 -50.86
C TYR A 236 -2.24 -23.18 -50.37
N ALA A 237 -3.44 -23.46 -50.87
CA ALA A 237 -4.67 -22.83 -50.41
C ALA A 237 -4.95 -23.13 -48.92
N LEU A 238 -4.75 -24.37 -48.48
CA LEU A 238 -4.89 -24.74 -47.07
C LEU A 238 -3.83 -24.05 -46.18
N ASP A 239 -2.59 -23.97 -46.65
CA ASP A 239 -1.50 -23.31 -45.92
C ASP A 239 -1.74 -21.79 -45.82
N LEU A 240 -2.36 -21.18 -46.84
CA LEU A 240 -2.76 -19.78 -46.83
C LEU A 240 -3.88 -19.52 -45.80
N LEU A 241 -4.92 -20.37 -45.80
CA LEU A 241 -6.02 -20.29 -44.83
C LEU A 241 -5.52 -20.44 -43.39
N ALA A 242 -4.62 -21.39 -43.13
CA ALA A 242 -4.05 -21.59 -41.80
C ALA A 242 -3.23 -20.38 -41.31
N ARG A 243 -2.54 -19.68 -42.23
CA ARG A 243 -1.82 -18.44 -41.91
C ARG A 243 -2.78 -17.29 -41.63
N GLU A 244 -3.87 -17.19 -42.38
CA GLU A 244 -4.90 -16.18 -42.19
C GLU A 244 -5.63 -16.36 -40.86
N GLU A 245 -6.01 -17.59 -40.51
CA GLU A 245 -6.58 -17.92 -39.20
C GLU A 245 -5.62 -17.58 -38.06
N LYS A 246 -4.33 -17.88 -38.20
CA LYS A 246 -3.32 -17.53 -37.20
C LYS A 246 -3.13 -16.00 -37.07
N ALA A 247 -3.19 -15.28 -38.19
CA ALA A 247 -3.12 -13.82 -38.19
C ALA A 247 -4.34 -13.21 -37.46
N GLN A 248 -5.55 -13.69 -37.76
CA GLN A 248 -6.78 -13.27 -37.09
C GLN A 248 -6.75 -13.55 -35.58
N GLN A 249 -6.23 -14.72 -35.17
CA GLN A 249 -6.07 -15.04 -33.74
C GLN A 249 -5.10 -14.09 -33.03
N LEU A 250 -4.00 -13.71 -33.70
CA LEU A 250 -3.05 -12.73 -33.15
C LEU A 250 -3.65 -11.33 -33.08
N GLU A 251 -4.45 -10.95 -34.06
CA GLU A 251 -5.17 -9.67 -34.09
C GLU A 251 -6.18 -9.58 -32.93
N LEU A 252 -7.01 -10.61 -32.75
CA LEU A 252 -7.93 -10.73 -31.62
C LEU A 252 -7.19 -10.71 -30.26
N ALA A 253 -6.05 -11.39 -30.16
CA ALA A 253 -5.25 -11.38 -28.94
C ALA A 253 -4.64 -9.99 -28.67
N SER A 254 -4.21 -9.28 -29.72
CA SER A 254 -3.71 -7.91 -29.65
C SER A 254 -4.80 -6.94 -29.20
N GLU A 255 -5.98 -7.02 -29.78
CA GLU A 255 -7.15 -6.22 -29.38
C GLU A 255 -7.51 -6.45 -27.91
N ALA A 256 -7.56 -7.70 -27.46
CA ALA A 256 -7.86 -8.02 -26.06
C ALA A 256 -6.80 -7.49 -25.08
N VAL A 257 -5.52 -7.43 -25.49
CA VAL A 257 -4.46 -6.79 -24.69
C VAL A 257 -4.61 -5.28 -24.69
N HIS A 258 -4.94 -4.68 -25.84
CA HIS A 258 -5.16 -3.24 -25.96
C HIS A 258 -6.34 -2.77 -25.10
N GLU A 259 -7.46 -3.49 -25.09
CA GLU A 259 -8.60 -3.20 -24.22
C GLU A 259 -8.23 -3.22 -22.74
N LYS A 260 -7.44 -4.22 -22.30
CA LYS A 260 -6.95 -4.29 -20.93
C LYS A 260 -6.02 -3.12 -20.58
N LEU A 261 -5.18 -2.71 -21.52
CA LEU A 261 -4.27 -1.59 -21.35
C LEU A 261 -5.06 -0.28 -21.19
N VAL A 262 -6.06 -0.03 -22.05
CA VAL A 262 -6.95 1.13 -21.95
C VAL A 262 -7.74 1.12 -20.62
N ALA A 263 -8.20 -0.05 -20.17
CA ALA A 263 -8.88 -0.16 -18.88
C ALA A 263 -7.94 0.17 -17.69
N ALA A 264 -6.70 -0.32 -17.73
CA ALA A 264 -5.68 -0.02 -16.72
C ALA A 264 -5.29 1.47 -16.71
N GLU A 265 -5.14 2.10 -17.88
CA GLU A 265 -4.88 3.54 -17.99
C GLU A 265 -6.01 4.38 -17.37
N LYS A 266 -7.27 4.02 -17.61
CA LYS A 266 -8.43 4.67 -16.96
C LYS A 266 -8.43 4.50 -15.45
N GLU A 267 -8.04 3.32 -14.95
CA GLU A 267 -7.95 3.08 -13.51
C GLU A 267 -6.84 3.93 -12.88
N ILE A 268 -5.65 3.97 -13.50
CA ILE A 268 -4.52 4.81 -13.07
C ILE A 268 -4.93 6.27 -13.01
N GLU A 269 -5.61 6.78 -14.04
CA GLU A 269 -6.06 8.18 -14.05
C GLU A 269 -7.08 8.45 -12.95
N SER A 270 -8.02 7.53 -12.69
CA SER A 270 -8.97 7.65 -11.59
C SER A 270 -8.30 7.67 -10.22
N LEU A 271 -7.21 6.90 -10.04
CA LEU A 271 -6.44 6.87 -8.80
C LEU A 271 -5.63 8.16 -8.63
N ARG A 272 -5.08 8.72 -9.71
CA ARG A 272 -4.39 10.01 -9.70
C ARG A 272 -5.33 11.14 -9.28
N VAL A 273 -6.55 11.19 -9.83
CA VAL A 273 -7.56 12.19 -9.44
C VAL A 273 -7.91 12.05 -7.96
N LYS A 274 -8.20 10.82 -7.48
CA LYS A 274 -8.49 10.57 -6.07
C LYS A 274 -7.34 10.94 -5.14
N LEU A 275 -6.10 10.71 -5.56
CA LEU A 275 -4.92 11.09 -4.80
C LEU A 275 -4.78 12.62 -4.73
N ALA A 276 -4.99 13.33 -5.84
CA ALA A 276 -4.98 14.79 -5.86
C ALA A 276 -6.09 15.38 -4.97
N GLU A 277 -7.29 14.79 -4.99
CA GLU A 277 -8.39 15.16 -4.09
C GLU A 277 -8.05 14.89 -2.62
N ALA A 278 -7.44 13.75 -2.30
CA ALA A 278 -7.01 13.44 -0.94
C ALA A 278 -5.93 14.40 -0.44
N ILE A 279 -4.94 14.75 -1.28
CA ILE A 279 -3.90 15.71 -0.95
C ILE A 279 -4.50 17.11 -0.70
N THR A 280 -5.42 17.56 -1.56
CA THR A 280 -6.08 18.87 -1.39
C THR A 280 -7.03 18.91 -0.19
N GLN A 281 -7.64 17.79 0.19
CA GLN A 281 -8.41 17.68 1.43
C GLN A 281 -7.50 17.67 2.66
N ALA A 282 -6.38 16.96 2.62
CA ALA A 282 -5.40 16.93 3.70
C ALA A 282 -4.67 18.28 3.90
N SER A 283 -4.54 19.10 2.84
CA SER A 283 -3.93 20.44 2.95
C SER A 283 -4.86 21.50 3.53
N LYS A 284 -6.16 21.23 3.68
CA LYS A 284 -7.08 22.18 4.32
C LYS A 284 -6.85 22.11 5.83
N PRO A 285 -6.55 23.25 6.49
CA PRO A 285 -6.41 23.27 7.94
C PRO A 285 -7.73 22.79 8.55
N THR A 286 -7.64 21.74 9.37
CA THR A 286 -8.79 21.24 10.12
C THR A 286 -9.13 22.26 11.21
N PRO A 287 -10.41 22.34 11.64
CA PRO A 287 -10.79 23.22 12.75
C PRO A 287 -9.98 22.94 14.03
N GLU A 288 -9.50 21.71 14.18
CA GLU A 288 -8.63 21.27 15.26
C GLU A 288 -7.21 21.86 15.14
N MET A 289 -6.63 21.90 13.93
CA MET A 289 -5.34 22.58 13.67
C MET A 289 -5.45 24.09 13.90
N ASP A 290 -6.58 24.71 13.55
CA ASP A 290 -6.81 26.13 13.81
C ASP A 290 -6.98 26.42 15.30
N ALA A 291 -7.63 25.54 16.04
CA ALA A 291 -7.72 25.64 17.50
C ALA A 291 -6.34 25.51 18.16
N GLN A 292 -5.54 24.54 17.73
CA GLN A 292 -4.15 24.36 18.19
C GLN A 292 -3.27 25.56 17.86
N ARG A 293 -3.44 26.19 16.68
CA ARG A 293 -2.74 27.43 16.32
C ARG A 293 -3.09 28.58 17.25
N ARG A 294 -4.38 28.76 17.57
CA ARG A 294 -4.82 29.82 18.50
C ARG A 294 -4.29 29.59 19.92
N GLU A 295 -4.25 28.33 20.36
CA GLU A 295 -3.64 27.97 21.63
C GLU A 295 -2.12 28.22 21.62
N LEU A 296 -1.47 27.88 20.50
CA LEU A 296 -0.16 28.36 20.02
C LEU A 296 0.10 29.81 20.41
N ASP A 297 -0.65 30.68 19.74
CA ASP A 297 -0.49 32.12 19.82
C ASP A 297 -0.77 32.64 21.25
N MET A 298 -1.76 32.07 21.93
CA MET A 298 -2.08 32.44 23.32
C MET A 298 -0.92 32.08 24.27
N ARG A 299 -0.34 30.89 24.16
CA ARG A 299 0.81 30.47 24.98
C ARG A 299 2.03 31.33 24.70
N VAL A 300 2.29 31.66 23.43
CA VAL A 300 3.39 32.57 23.04
C VAL A 300 3.19 33.94 23.66
N ARG A 301 1.96 34.47 23.64
CA ARG A 301 1.64 35.77 24.25
C ARG A 301 1.86 35.77 25.76
N ILE A 302 1.38 34.74 26.46
CA ILE A 302 1.59 34.58 27.91
C ILE A 302 3.09 34.53 28.25
N LEU A 303 3.89 33.83 27.43
CA LEU A 303 5.34 33.77 27.62
C LEU A 303 6.00 35.12 27.38
N GLN A 304 5.57 35.88 26.36
CA GLN A 304 6.05 37.24 26.11
C GLN A 304 5.73 38.17 27.28
N ASP A 305 4.50 38.13 27.81
CA ASP A 305 4.08 38.95 28.95
C ASP A 305 4.90 38.62 30.21
N LYS A 306 5.09 37.32 30.49
CA LYS A 306 5.96 36.87 31.61
C LYS A 306 7.41 37.31 31.44
N ALA A 307 7.94 37.29 30.22
CA ALA A 307 9.30 37.74 29.95
C ALA A 307 9.44 39.26 30.21
N MET A 308 8.45 40.06 29.80
CA MET A 308 8.42 41.50 30.07
C MET A 308 8.32 41.79 31.58
N ASP A 309 7.49 41.04 32.31
CA ASP A 309 7.37 41.16 33.76
C ASP A 309 8.68 40.82 34.49
N LEU A 310 9.39 39.78 34.04
CA LEU A 310 10.70 39.41 34.60
C LEU A 310 11.74 40.51 34.36
N LEU A 311 11.78 41.07 33.15
CA LEU A 311 12.68 42.20 32.84
C LEU A 311 12.39 43.41 33.74
N ALA A 312 11.11 43.76 33.93
CA ALA A 312 10.72 44.86 34.81
C ALA A 312 11.08 44.61 36.28
N ARG A 313 11.06 43.35 36.74
CA ARG A 313 11.51 42.97 38.09
C ARG A 313 13.03 43.07 38.22
N GLU A 314 13.80 42.64 37.22
CA GLU A 314 15.26 42.78 37.22
C GLU A 314 15.68 44.25 37.26
N GLU A 315 15.01 45.12 36.51
CA GLU A 315 15.31 46.55 36.51
C GLU A 315 15.07 47.18 37.89
N LYS A 316 13.97 46.83 38.56
CA LYS A 316 13.71 47.23 39.95
C LYS A 316 14.73 46.69 40.94
N LEU A 317 15.25 45.48 40.72
CA LEU A 317 16.33 44.93 41.56
C LEU A 317 17.63 45.70 41.35
N ARG A 318 17.99 46.03 40.10
CA ARG A 318 19.16 46.88 39.82
C ARG A 318 19.05 48.25 40.48
N GLU A 319 17.89 48.91 40.42
CA GLU A 319 17.67 50.18 41.11
C GLU A 319 17.80 50.08 42.63
N ARG A 320 17.39 48.95 43.22
CA ARG A 320 17.57 48.71 44.66
C ARG A 320 19.02 48.47 45.00
N GLU A 321 19.75 47.72 44.18
CA GLU A 321 21.18 47.49 44.35
C GLU A 321 22.00 48.78 44.25
N THR A 322 21.69 49.66 43.30
CA THR A 322 22.37 50.97 43.19
C THR A 322 22.10 51.84 44.41
N LYS A 323 20.84 51.94 44.87
CA LYS A 323 20.47 52.66 46.10
C LYS A 323 21.18 52.10 47.33
N LEU A 324 21.26 50.78 47.46
CA LEU A 324 21.98 50.12 48.56
C LEU A 324 23.48 50.43 48.51
N ARG A 325 24.10 50.41 47.32
CA ARG A 325 25.51 50.79 47.16
C ARG A 325 25.76 52.25 47.53
N GLU A 326 24.87 53.17 47.15
CA GLU A 326 24.97 54.58 47.54
C GLU A 326 24.84 54.77 49.04
N LEU A 327 23.89 54.08 49.69
CA LEU A 327 23.72 54.10 51.14
C LEU A 327 24.96 53.53 51.86
N MET A 328 25.53 52.42 51.38
CA MET A 328 26.78 51.88 51.94
C MET A 328 27.96 52.85 51.79
N LYS A 329 28.01 53.62 50.69
CA LYS A 329 29.05 54.63 50.46
C LYS A 329 28.90 55.87 51.35
N GLN A 330 27.70 56.15 51.86
CA GLN A 330 27.45 57.24 52.82
C GLN A 330 27.75 56.83 54.28
N ILE A 331 27.76 55.53 54.58
CA ILE A 331 28.04 54.97 55.91
C ILE A 331 29.55 54.67 56.09
N SER A 332 30.29 54.51 54.99
CA SER A 332 31.76 54.42 54.96
C SER A 332 32.41 55.80 54.89
#